data_AF-A0A8T4PTV3-F1
#
_entry.id   AF-A0A8T4PTV3-F1
#
_cell.length_a   1.000
_cell.length_b   1.000
_cell.length_c   1.000
_cell.angle_alpha   90.00
_cell.angle_beta   90.00
_cell.angle_gamma   90.00
#
_symmetry.space_group_name_H-M   'P 1'
#
loop_
_entity.id
_entity.type
_entity.pdbx_description
1 polymer ?
#
loop_
_entity_poly.entity_id
_entity_poly.type
_entity_poly.pdbx_seq_one_letter_code
_entity_poly.pdbx_strand_id
1 'polypeptide(L)' 'MGTQISLKLSDRMFKAAKEYAESQGYDTLQDFIREAIRQRLFGEEQLSGRFTALASEKALARRWLTKEEDEAWAHLQSRI' A
#
# COMPACT_ATOMS: atom_id res chain seq x y z
N MET A 1 3.48 12.24 9.73
CA MET A 1 4.88 12.32 10.19
C MET A 1 5.37 10.91 10.46
N GLY A 2 6.47 10.48 9.84
CA GLY A 2 7.02 9.14 10.03
C GLY A 2 8.09 9.12 11.11
N THR A 3 8.14 8.06 11.92
CA THR A 3 9.23 7.80 12.85
C THR A 3 10.34 7.05 12.12
N GLN A 4 11.55 7.60 12.10
CA GLN A 4 12.71 6.91 11.54
C GLN A 4 13.40 6.07 12.62
N ILE A 5 13.66 4.80 12.33
CA ILE A 5 14.33 3.86 13.24
C ILE A 5 15.61 3.37 12.56
N SER A 6 16.73 3.40 13.29
CA SER A 6 17.99 2.78 12.85
C SER A 6 18.11 1.39 13.48
N LEU A 7 18.26 0.36 12.64
CA LEU A 7 18.36 -1.04 13.03
C LEU A 7 19.70 -1.61 12.59
N LYS A 8 20.36 -2.36 13.47
CA LYS A 8 21.54 -3.14 13.13
C LYS A 8 21.13 -4.61 12.99
N LEU A 9 21.24 -5.12 11.77
CA LEU A 9 21.01 -6.52 11.46
C LEU A 9 22.37 -7.22 11.26
N SER A 10 22.42 -8.52 11.49
CA SER A 10 23.58 -9.31 11.06
C SER A 10 23.65 -9.35 9.53
N ASP A 11 24.85 -9.46 8.96
CA ASP A 11 25.03 -9.48 7.50
C ASP A 11 24.23 -10.60 6.81
N ARG A 12 24.12 -11.75 7.47
CA ARG A 12 23.32 -12.88 6.98
C ARG A 12 21.84 -12.54 6.92
N MET A 13 21.31 -11.91 7.97
CA MET A 13 19.91 -11.48 8.01
C MET A 13 19.63 -10.38 7.00
N PHE A 14 20.54 -9.42 6.84
CA PHE A 14 20.39 -8.36 5.86
C PHE A 14 20.31 -8.92 4.43
N LYS A 15 21.21 -9.84 4.07
CA LYS A 15 21.20 -10.50 2.75
C LYS A 15 19.92 -11.28 2.52
N ALA A 16 19.54 -12.15 3.47
CA ALA A 16 18.34 -12.95 3.35
C ALA A 16 17.08 -12.09 3.24
N ALA A 17 16.98 -11.01 4.03
CA ALA A 17 15.84 -10.11 3.98
C ALA A 17 15.76 -9.35 2.65
N LYS A 18 16.91 -8.96 2.07
CA LYS A 18 16.97 -8.31 0.76
C LYS A 18 16.55 -9.25 -0.37
N GLU A 19 17.09 -10.46 -0.40
CA GLU A 19 16.72 -11.49 -1.38
C GLU A 19 15.23 -11.83 -1.29
N TYR A 20 14.71 -11.94 -0.08
CA TYR A 20 13.29 -12.19 0.15
C TYR A 20 12.42 -11.02 -0.34
N ALA A 21 12.81 -9.78 -0.02
CA ALA A 21 12.11 -8.57 -0.46
C ALA A 21 12.01 -8.50 -2.00
N GLU A 22 13.13 -8.76 -2.70
CA GLU A 22 13.17 -8.78 -4.16
C GLU A 22 12.30 -9.92 -4.74
N SER A 23 12.36 -11.12 -4.15
CA SER A 23 11.59 -12.28 -4.63
C SER A 23 10.07 -12.13 -4.52
N GLN A 24 9.60 -11.38 -3.51
CA GLN A 24 8.18 -11.14 -3.25
C GLN A 24 7.68 -9.84 -3.89
N GLY A 25 8.55 -9.12 -4.61
CA GLY A 25 8.18 -7.88 -5.32
C GLY A 25 7.99 -6.66 -4.42
N TYR A 26 8.66 -6.61 -3.25
CA TYR A 26 8.69 -5.39 -2.44
C TYR A 26 9.61 -4.35 -3.06
N ASP A 27 9.17 -3.09 -3.09
CA ASP A 27 9.94 -1.97 -3.65
C ASP A 27 11.23 -1.70 -2.86
N THR A 28 11.16 -1.80 -1.53
CA THR A 28 12.31 -1.59 -0.65
C THR A 28 12.37 -2.57 0.51
N LEU A 29 13.58 -2.76 1.06
CA LEU A 29 13.76 -3.53 2.30
C LEU A 29 12.98 -2.93 3.48
N GLN A 30 12.76 -1.61 3.49
CA GLN A 30 11.99 -0.96 4.56
C GLN A 30 10.50 -1.32 4.47
N ASP A 31 9.95 -1.43 3.26
CA ASP A 31 8.57 -1.88 3.06
C ASP A 31 8.38 -3.33 3.51
N PHE A 32 9.36 -4.19 3.21
CA PHE A 32 9.38 -5.56 3.72
C PHE A 32 9.43 -5.60 5.26
N ILE A 33 10.34 -4.84 5.89
CA ILE A 33 10.44 -4.80 7.36
C ILE A 33 9.15 -4.26 7.98
N ARG A 34 8.56 -3.23 7.38
CA ARG A 34 7.27 -2.68 7.82
C ARG A 34 6.19 -3.74 7.77
N GLU A 35 6.09 -4.51 6.69
CA GLU A 35 5.08 -5.55 6.57
C GLU A 35 5.33 -6.75 7.48
N ALA A 36 6.59 -7.15 7.65
CA ALA A 36 6.94 -8.20 8.60
C ALA A 36 6.57 -7.81 10.04
N ILE A 37 6.82 -6.56 10.43
CA ILE A 37 6.39 -6.03 11.74
C ILE A 37 4.87 -5.98 11.83
N ARG A 38 4.17 -5.52 10.78
CA ARG A 38 2.71 -5.47 10.73
C ARG A 38 2.11 -6.86 10.94
N GLN A 39 2.55 -7.84 10.16
CA GLN A 39 2.09 -9.23 10.28
C GLN A 39 2.38 -9.81 11.68
N ARG A 40 3.53 -9.48 12.27
CA ARG A 40 3.88 -9.97 13.62
C ARG A 40 3.00 -9.36 14.71
N LEU A 41 2.67 -8.07 14.60
CA LEU A 41 1.90 -7.35 15.62
C LEU A 41 0.39 -7.55 15.46
N PHE A 42 -0.10 -7.64 14.23
CA PHE A 42 -1.53 -7.63 13.91
C PHE A 42 -2.03 -8.95 13.30
N GLY A 43 -1.14 -9.92 13.06
CA GLY A 43 -1.46 -11.19 12.42
C GLY A 43 -1.65 -11.07 10.91
N GLU A 44 -2.12 -12.14 10.28
CA GLU A 44 -2.65 -12.07 8.92
C GLU A 44 -3.92 -11.22 8.94
N GLU A 45 -3.92 -10.15 8.15
CA GLU A 45 -5.11 -9.32 7.97
C GLU A 45 -6.12 -10.15 7.16
N GLN A 46 -7.01 -10.87 7.85
CA GLN A 46 -8.21 -11.37 7.22
C GLN A 46 -9.01 -10.14 6.79
N LEU A 47 -9.05 -9.89 5.48
CA LEU A 47 -9.96 -8.94 4.84
C LEU A 47 -11.40 -9.36 5.15
N SER A 48 -11.88 -9.08 6.36
CA SER A 48 -13.29 -9.22 6.69
C SER A 48 -14.01 -8.04 6.05
N GLY A 49 -15.14 -8.31 5.37
CA GLY A 49 -15.90 -7.33 4.58
C GLY A 49 -16.29 -6.04 5.33
N ARG A 50 -16.13 -6.01 6.66
CA ARG A 50 -16.31 -4.84 7.53
C ARG A 50 -15.35 -3.68 7.22
N PHE A 51 -14.09 -3.95 6.85
CA PHE A 51 -13.12 -2.86 6.58
C PHE A 51 -13.28 -2.26 5.18
N THR A 52 -13.68 -3.06 4.20
CA THR A 52 -14.12 -2.57 2.88
C THR A 52 -15.38 -1.69 2.98
N ALA A 53 -16.30 -1.98 3.90
CA ALA A 53 -17.47 -1.13 4.13
C ALA A 53 -17.08 0.26 4.71
N LEU A 54 -16.14 0.30 5.64
CA LEU A 54 -15.61 1.57 6.20
C LEU A 54 -14.85 2.40 5.15
N ALA A 55 -14.11 1.76 4.26
CA ALA A 55 -13.49 2.42 3.11
C ALA A 55 -14.56 2.94 2.14
N SER A 56 -15.59 2.16 1.84
CA SER A 56 -16.70 2.54 0.95
C SER A 56 -17.45 3.79 1.44
N GLU A 57 -17.79 3.90 2.72
CA GLU A 57 -18.57 5.05 3.21
C GLU A 57 -17.79 6.38 3.16
N LYS A 58 -16.47 6.35 3.35
CA LYS A 58 -15.60 7.54 3.20
C LYS A 58 -15.10 7.76 1.76
N ALA A 59 -14.94 6.69 0.97
CA ALA A 59 -14.50 6.72 -0.42
C ALA A 59 -15.64 6.91 -1.42
N LEU A 60 -16.90 6.86 -0.98
CA LEU A 60 -18.03 7.53 -1.64
C LEU A 60 -17.87 9.05 -1.48
N ALA A 61 -16.72 9.57 -1.92
CA ALA A 61 -16.54 10.98 -2.19
C ALA A 61 -17.65 11.37 -3.15
N ARG A 62 -18.62 12.16 -2.66
CA ARG A 62 -19.79 12.61 -3.42
C ARG A 62 -19.43 13.38 -4.71
N ARG A 63 -18.15 13.67 -4.94
CA ARG A 63 -17.58 14.20 -6.19
C ARG A 63 -16.20 13.60 -6.38
N TRP A 64 -16.06 12.67 -7.31
CA TRP A 64 -14.75 12.12 -7.68
C TRP A 64 -14.01 13.02 -8.68
N LEU A 65 -14.74 13.86 -9.41
CA LEU A 65 -14.24 14.81 -10.42
C LEU A 65 -15.09 16.08 -10.34
N THR A 66 -14.52 17.25 -10.60
CA THR A 66 -15.34 18.43 -10.96
C THR A 66 -15.97 18.22 -12.33
N LYS A 67 -17.01 18.99 -12.68
CA LYS A 67 -17.71 18.81 -13.96
C LYS A 67 -16.76 18.96 -15.15
N GLU A 68 -15.79 19.87 -15.01
CA GLU A 68 -14.77 20.13 -16.03
C GLU A 68 -13.84 18.94 -16.25
N GLU A 69 -13.50 18.21 -15.18
CA GLU A 69 -12.63 17.05 -15.25
C GLU A 69 -13.34 15.82 -15.84
N ASP A 70 -14.63 15.65 -15.56
CA ASP A 70 -15.47 14.58 -16.13
C ASP A 70 -15.68 14.77 -17.65
N GLU A 71 -15.93 16.02 -18.09
CA GLU A 71 -16.03 16.36 -19.51
C GLU A 71 -14.70 16.15 -20.25
N ALA A 72 -13.56 16.52 -19.63
CA ALA A 72 -12.23 16.28 -20.19
C ALA A 72 -11.92 14.78 -20.35
N TRP A 73 -12.33 13.97 -19.37
CA TRP A 73 -12.20 12.51 -19.41
C TRP A 73 -13.03 11.87 -20.52
N ALA A 74 -14.30 12.29 -20.67
CA ALA A 74 -15.17 11.80 -21.74
C ALA A 74 -14.62 12.14 -23.13
N HIS A 75 -14.06 13.34 -23.30
CA HIS A 75 -13.39 13.74 -24.54
C HIS A 75 -12.17 12.88 -24.87
N LEU A 76 -11.35 12.53 -23.87
CA LEU A 76 -10.19 11.65 -24.04
C LEU A 76 -10.60 10.23 -24.44
N GLN A 77 -11.65 9.68 -23.84
CA GLN A 77 -12.15 8.33 -24.17
C GLN A 77 -12.79 8.24 -25.56
N SER A 78 -13.44 9.31 -26.03
CA SER A 78 -14.06 9.33 -27.38
C SER A 78 -13.06 9.28 -28.55
N ARG A 79 -11.75 9.42 -28.28
CA ARG A 79 -10.68 9.42 -29.29
C ARG A 79 -9.87 8.11 -29.34
N ILE A 80 -10.24 7.11 -28.54
CA ILE A 80 -9.69 5.74 -28.56
C ILE A 80 -10.71 4.82 -29.23
#